data_AF-A0A2V8Z1I1-F1
#
_entry.id   AF-A0A2V8Z1I1-F1
#
_cell.length_a   1.000
_cell.length_b   1.000
_cell.length_c   1.000
_cell.angle_alpha   90.00
_cell.angle_beta   90.00
_cell.angle_gamma   90.00
#
_symmetry.space_group_name_H-M   'P 1'
#
loop_
_entity.id
_entity.type
_entity.pdbx_description
1 polymer ?
#
loop_
_entity_poly.entity_id
_entity_poly.type
_entity_poly.pdbx_seq_one_letter_code
_entity_poly.pdbx_strand_id
1 'polypeptide(L)'
;MRYMAKVRKAPGGSARHATGVGHASSKLQKKKNLGPPPPPQRGGVELVDPRVQEQLKTYDEALGLFHQQKFSRAKQVLEDVLKGPSKELADRARVHLKIVDQRMKPTQEQNPRSAEEHYQRGVAMMNIGRWDEARESLDKARKAAPKADHVHYALAALDCLTGEADSALENLKMAIQLRAENRYHARNDEDFAFLQEDPRFTELLYPEKDGLAG
;
A
#
# COMPACT_ATOMS: atom_id res chain seq x y z
N MET A 1 -0.08 10.90 -20.37
CA MET A 1 1.17 11.64 -20.02
C MET A 1 1.50 11.32 -18.57
N ARG A 2 2.38 10.34 -18.31
CA ARG A 2 2.91 10.10 -16.97
C ARG A 2 4.14 10.97 -16.73
N TYR A 3 4.15 11.72 -15.64
CA TYR A 3 5.31 12.46 -15.17
C TYR A 3 6.23 11.50 -14.40
N MET A 4 7.36 11.12 -15.00
CA MET A 4 8.43 10.37 -14.33
C MET A 4 9.73 11.17 -14.30
N ALA A 5 10.24 11.46 -13.10
CA ALA A 5 11.63 11.88 -12.90
C ALA A 5 12.42 10.73 -12.27
N LYS A 6 13.30 10.11 -13.06
CA LYS A 6 14.24 9.05 -12.64
C LYS A 6 15.50 9.63 -11.98
N VAL A 7 15.82 9.10 -10.80
CA VAL A 7 17.13 8.56 -10.32
C VAL A 7 18.36 9.48 -10.27
N ARG A 8 19.05 9.48 -9.11
CA ARG A 8 20.51 9.23 -9.03
C ARG A 8 20.98 8.84 -7.62
N LYS A 9 21.57 7.65 -7.49
CA LYS A 9 22.35 7.17 -6.34
C LYS A 9 23.82 7.15 -6.76
N ALA A 10 24.73 7.51 -5.85
CA ALA A 10 26.18 7.40 -6.02
C ALA A 10 26.83 6.73 -4.78
N PRO A 11 28.05 6.19 -4.89
CA PRO A 11 28.46 4.98 -4.17
C PRO A 11 29.63 5.15 -3.17
N GLY A 12 29.86 4.11 -2.36
CA GLY A 12 31.22 3.64 -2.04
C GLY A 12 31.82 4.02 -0.68
N GLY A 13 32.52 3.06 -0.06
CA GLY A 13 33.52 3.31 0.99
C GLY A 13 33.64 2.19 2.02
N SER A 14 34.63 1.31 1.85
CA SER A 14 35.00 0.22 2.76
C SER A 14 36.32 0.54 3.48
N ALA A 15 36.56 -0.16 4.59
CA ALA A 15 37.85 -0.51 5.23
C ALA A 15 38.40 0.33 6.41
N ARG A 16 38.44 -0.36 7.58
CA ARG A 16 39.58 -0.71 8.46
C ARG A 16 40.66 0.35 8.77
N HIS A 17 40.92 0.58 10.08
CA HIS A 17 42.12 0.10 10.79
C HIS A 17 42.09 0.40 12.30
N ALA A 18 42.66 -0.53 13.07
CA ALA A 18 42.89 -0.50 14.52
C ALA A 18 44.21 0.19 14.90
N THR A 19 44.38 0.60 16.18
CA THR A 19 45.52 0.26 17.08
C THR A 19 45.53 1.09 18.39
N GLY A 20 46.04 0.47 19.49
CA GLY A 20 46.64 1.13 20.67
C GLY A 20 45.80 1.07 21.96
N VAL A 21 45.81 0.01 22.80
CA VAL A 21 46.77 -0.47 23.84
C VAL A 21 47.07 0.50 25.01
N GLY A 22 46.77 0.04 26.24
CA GLY A 22 47.32 0.49 27.54
C GLY A 22 46.59 -0.18 28.72
N HIS A 23 47.08 -1.31 29.28
CA HIS A 23 47.71 -1.46 30.62
C HIS A 23 46.90 -0.85 31.80
N ALA A 24 46.70 -1.45 32.98
CA ALA A 24 46.93 -2.72 33.67
C ALA A 24 46.11 -2.56 35.01
N SER A 25 45.50 -3.52 35.70
CA SER A 25 46.11 -4.50 36.60
C SER A 25 45.04 -4.93 37.63
N SER A 26 44.98 -6.24 37.88
CA SER A 26 44.66 -6.95 39.13
C SER A 26 43.53 -6.48 40.06
N LYS A 27 42.60 -7.39 40.35
CA LYS A 27 42.40 -7.94 41.71
C LYS A 27 41.63 -9.27 41.64
N LEU A 28 42.33 -10.36 41.97
CA LEU A 28 41.73 -11.61 42.42
C LEU A 28 40.99 -11.36 43.74
N GLN A 29 39.76 -11.86 43.89
CA GLN A 29 39.32 -12.45 45.16
C GLN A 29 38.06 -13.31 45.03
N LYS A 30 38.19 -14.53 45.58
CA LYS A 30 37.17 -15.46 46.10
C LYS A 30 36.31 -16.25 45.10
N LYS A 31 36.84 -17.44 44.74
CA LYS A 31 36.09 -18.64 44.37
C LYS A 31 34.98 -18.92 45.39
N LYS A 32 33.72 -18.77 44.96
CA LYS A 32 32.55 -19.38 45.62
C LYS A 32 32.30 -20.71 44.90
N ASN A 33 32.22 -21.80 45.66
CA ASN A 33 31.94 -23.15 45.14
C ASN A 33 30.70 -23.12 44.24
N LEU A 34 30.91 -23.37 42.95
CA LEU A 34 29.84 -23.60 41.98
C LEU A 34 29.50 -25.09 42.05
N GLY A 35 28.29 -25.41 42.51
CA GLY A 35 27.70 -26.74 42.27
C GLY A 35 27.59 -27.01 40.77
N PRO A 36 27.40 -28.29 40.36
CA PRO A 36 27.34 -28.63 38.94
C PRO A 36 26.27 -27.79 38.24
N PRO A 37 26.53 -27.31 37.01
CA PRO A 37 25.56 -26.51 36.27
C PRO A 37 24.28 -27.33 36.04
N PRO A 38 23.10 -26.71 36.12
CA PRO A 38 21.86 -27.41 35.79
C PRO A 38 21.93 -27.91 34.34
N PRO A 39 21.34 -29.07 34.03
CA PRO A 39 21.39 -29.63 32.68
C PRO A 39 20.80 -28.64 31.67
N PRO A 40 21.31 -28.61 30.43
CA PRO A 40 20.78 -27.74 29.40
C PRO A 40 19.31 -28.13 29.16
N GLN A 41 18.40 -27.21 29.44
CA GLN A 41 16.99 -27.37 29.07
C GLN A 41 16.91 -27.35 27.55
N ARG A 42 17.03 -28.52 26.93
CA ARG A 42 16.67 -28.74 25.54
C ARG A 42 15.15 -28.75 25.45
N GLY A 43 14.62 -27.81 24.65
CA GLY A 43 13.36 -27.98 23.95
C GLY A 43 12.10 -27.82 24.80
N GLY A 44 11.77 -26.58 25.14
CA GLY A 44 10.37 -26.18 25.18
C GLY A 44 10.03 -25.63 23.79
N VAL A 45 9.04 -26.19 23.11
CA VAL A 45 8.31 -25.40 22.12
C VAL A 45 7.80 -24.20 22.91
N GLU A 46 8.34 -23.01 22.66
CA GLU A 46 7.85 -21.80 23.31
C GLU A 46 6.39 -21.67 22.87
N LEU A 47 5.47 -22.10 23.72
CA LEU A 47 4.03 -21.99 23.50
C LEU A 47 3.75 -20.50 23.50
N VAL A 48 3.83 -19.87 22.34
CA VAL A 48 3.47 -18.47 22.14
C VAL A 48 2.04 -18.33 22.69
N ASP A 49 1.87 -17.48 23.69
CA ASP A 49 0.57 -17.24 24.33
C ASP A 49 -0.49 -17.06 23.24
N PRO A 50 -1.60 -17.81 23.26
CA PRO A 50 -2.66 -17.71 22.25
C PRO A 50 -3.12 -16.27 21.99
N ARG A 51 -3.08 -15.40 23.01
CA ARG A 51 -3.42 -13.98 22.90
C ARG A 51 -2.37 -13.17 22.13
N VAL A 52 -1.09 -13.52 22.27
CA VAL A 52 0.00 -12.94 21.48
C VAL A 52 -0.08 -13.42 20.04
N GLN A 53 -0.43 -14.69 19.82
CA GLN A 53 -0.64 -15.23 18.48
C GLN A 53 -1.83 -14.56 17.77
N GLU A 54 -2.91 -14.30 18.50
CA GLU A 54 -4.05 -13.53 17.98
C GLU A 54 -3.65 -12.09 17.65
N GLN A 55 -2.94 -11.41 18.55
CA GLN A 55 -2.43 -10.06 18.30
C GLN A 55 -1.51 -9.99 17.07
N LEU A 56 -0.67 -11.02 16.84
CA LEU A 56 0.17 -11.12 15.65
C LEU A 56 -0.66 -11.23 14.37
N LYS A 57 -1.72 -12.06 14.36
CA LYS A 57 -2.62 -12.18 13.21
C LYS A 57 -3.30 -10.85 12.87
N THR A 58 -3.78 -10.13 13.89
CA THR A 58 -4.35 -8.79 13.71
C THR A 58 -3.33 -7.82 13.14
N TYR A 59 -2.07 -7.91 13.56
CA TYR A 59 -1.00 -7.10 13.02
C TYR A 59 -0.68 -7.43 11.56
N ASP A 60 -0.65 -8.71 11.18
CA ASP A 60 -0.44 -9.13 9.79
C ASP A 60 -1.57 -8.63 8.86
N GLU A 61 -2.82 -8.68 9.32
CA GLU A 61 -3.97 -8.10 8.62
C GLU A 61 -3.79 -6.58 8.42
N ALA A 62 -3.43 -5.87 9.48
CA ALA A 62 -3.12 -4.44 9.42
C ALA A 62 -2.03 -4.14 8.39
N LEU A 63 -0.98 -4.96 8.32
CA LEU A 63 0.09 -4.81 7.32
C LEU A 63 -0.41 -5.07 5.90
N GLY A 64 -1.29 -6.05 5.70
CA GLY A 64 -1.95 -6.28 4.43
C GLY A 64 -2.72 -5.03 3.96
N LEU A 65 -3.52 -4.45 4.84
CA LEU A 65 -4.26 -3.21 4.56
C LEU A 65 -3.32 -2.02 4.33
N PHE A 66 -2.25 -1.91 5.11
CA PHE A 66 -1.24 -0.85 4.98
C PHE A 66 -0.52 -0.91 3.63
N HIS A 67 -0.13 -2.10 3.17
CA HIS A 67 0.51 -2.29 1.85
C HIS A 67 -0.46 -2.03 0.70
N GLN A 68 -1.74 -2.36 0.87
CA GLN A 68 -2.81 -1.95 -0.04
C GLN A 68 -3.14 -0.44 0.05
N GLN A 69 -2.46 0.30 0.94
CA GLN A 69 -2.69 1.72 1.21
C GLN A 69 -4.14 2.06 1.64
N LYS A 70 -4.86 1.08 2.18
CA LYS A 70 -6.19 1.23 2.79
C LYS A 70 -6.03 1.82 4.20
N PHE A 71 -5.46 3.04 4.29
CA PHE A 71 -4.97 3.65 5.52
C PHE A 71 -6.06 3.83 6.58
N SER A 72 -7.30 4.12 6.17
CA SER A 72 -8.42 4.28 7.07
C SER A 72 -8.72 2.99 7.84
N ARG A 73 -8.76 1.85 7.13
CA ARG A 73 -8.97 0.53 7.74
C ARG A 73 -7.73 0.05 8.49
N ALA A 74 -6.54 0.25 7.90
CA ALA A 74 -5.28 -0.10 8.54
C ALA A 74 -5.13 0.60 9.89
N LYS A 75 -5.56 1.87 10.01
CA LYS A 75 -5.57 2.60 11.29
C LYS A 75 -6.37 1.89 12.37
N GLN A 76 -7.61 1.51 12.05
CA GLN A 76 -8.52 0.84 12.99
C GLN A 76 -7.91 -0.47 13.49
N VAL A 77 -7.41 -1.30 12.57
CA VAL A 77 -6.82 -2.60 12.92
C VAL A 77 -5.51 -2.41 13.71
N LEU A 78 -4.68 -1.42 13.36
CA LEU A 78 -3.45 -1.11 14.11
C LEU A 78 -3.75 -0.60 15.54
N GLU A 79 -4.82 0.15 15.74
CA GLU A 79 -5.28 0.57 17.08
C GLU A 79 -5.73 -0.63 17.93
N ASP A 80 -6.30 -1.66 17.31
CA ASP A 80 -6.63 -2.91 18.00
C ASP A 80 -5.38 -3.71 18.40
N VAL A 81 -4.32 -3.71 17.57
CA VAL A 81 -3.02 -4.33 17.92
C VAL A 81 -2.44 -3.72 19.20
N LEU A 82 -2.67 -2.43 19.48
CA LEU A 82 -2.17 -1.76 20.69
C LEU A 82 -2.81 -2.29 21.99
N LYS A 83 -3.97 -2.94 21.91
CA LYS A 83 -4.72 -3.45 23.07
C LYS A 83 -4.22 -4.82 23.53
N GLY A 84 -3.40 -5.49 22.71
CA GLY A 84 -2.89 -6.83 22.99
C GLY A 84 -1.74 -6.87 24.00
N PRO A 85 -1.39 -8.07 24.51
CA PRO A 85 -0.43 -8.23 25.61
C PRO A 85 1.05 -8.02 25.20
N SER A 86 1.40 -8.17 23.92
CA SER A 86 2.76 -7.97 23.42
C SER A 86 3.09 -6.50 23.22
N LYS A 87 4.03 -5.99 24.02
CA LYS A 87 4.56 -4.62 23.89
C LYS A 87 5.32 -4.43 22.58
N GLU A 88 6.05 -5.45 22.12
CA GLU A 88 6.82 -5.37 20.88
C GLU A 88 5.92 -5.16 19.66
N LEU A 89 4.83 -5.93 19.56
CA LEU A 89 3.84 -5.75 18.48
C LEU A 89 3.17 -4.38 18.57
N ALA A 90 2.86 -3.91 19.78
CA ALA A 90 2.32 -2.57 19.99
C ALA A 90 3.30 -1.47 19.53
N ASP A 91 4.59 -1.60 19.85
CA ASP A 91 5.63 -0.64 19.44
C ASP A 91 5.76 -0.59 17.91
N ARG A 92 5.76 -1.75 17.24
CA ARG A 92 5.75 -1.83 15.77
C ARG A 92 4.50 -1.18 15.18
N ALA A 93 3.32 -1.48 15.73
CA ALA A 93 2.06 -0.89 15.29
C ALA A 93 2.06 0.65 15.40
N ARG A 94 2.64 1.23 16.46
CA ARG A 94 2.79 2.70 16.59
C ARG A 94 3.60 3.34 15.47
N VAL A 95 4.64 2.66 14.98
CA VAL A 95 5.43 3.15 13.84
C VAL A 95 4.55 3.23 12.59
N HIS A 96 3.76 2.19 12.31
CA HIS A 96 2.82 2.21 11.19
C HIS A 96 1.73 3.26 11.36
N LEU A 97 1.17 3.42 12.57
CA LEU A 97 0.18 4.45 12.88
C LEU A 97 0.71 5.85 12.58
N LYS A 98 1.96 6.16 12.92
CA LYS A 98 2.56 7.45 12.60
C LYS A 98 2.63 7.71 11.10
N ILE A 99 2.93 6.68 10.30
CA ILE A 99 2.95 6.78 8.85
C ILE A 99 1.53 6.97 8.31
N VAL A 100 0.57 6.18 8.81
CA VAL A 100 -0.86 6.27 8.49
C VAL A 100 -1.38 7.68 8.76
N ASP A 101 -1.16 8.20 9.96
CA ASP A 101 -1.58 9.55 10.35
C ASP A 101 -0.97 10.61 9.44
N GLN A 102 0.31 10.49 9.10
CA GLN A 102 0.97 11.42 8.18
C GLN A 102 0.37 11.36 6.76
N ARG A 103 0.06 10.16 6.26
CA ARG A 103 -0.56 9.96 4.93
C ARG A 103 -2.03 10.39 4.90
N MET A 104 -2.70 10.34 6.05
CA MET A 104 -4.09 10.76 6.22
C MET A 104 -4.23 12.24 6.59
N LYS A 105 -3.12 12.98 6.79
CA LYS A 105 -3.21 14.41 7.04
C LYS A 105 -3.96 15.08 5.90
N PRO A 106 -5.00 15.88 6.18
CA PRO A 106 -5.75 16.55 5.15
C PRO A 106 -4.80 17.42 4.33
N THR A 107 -4.74 17.17 3.02
CA THR A 107 -4.20 18.15 2.09
C THR A 107 -5.16 19.34 2.08
N GLN A 108 -4.63 20.57 2.06
CA GLN A 108 -5.37 21.83 2.16
C GLN A 108 -6.74 21.74 1.46
N GLU A 109 -7.81 21.97 2.22
CA GLU A 109 -9.19 21.76 1.75
C GLU A 109 -9.50 22.68 0.58
N GLN A 110 -9.38 22.16 -0.63
CA GLN A 110 -10.15 22.66 -1.76
C GLN A 110 -11.53 22.02 -1.65
N ASN A 111 -12.53 22.81 -1.27
CA ASN A 111 -13.93 22.41 -1.24
C ASN A 111 -14.46 22.31 -2.68
N PRO A 112 -14.48 21.12 -3.29
CA PRO A 112 -14.88 20.96 -4.68
C PRO A 112 -16.40 21.12 -4.76
N ARG A 113 -16.89 21.85 -5.78
CA ARG A 113 -18.32 22.14 -5.96
C ARG A 113 -18.88 21.61 -7.27
N SER A 114 -18.01 21.32 -8.24
CA SER A 114 -18.40 20.78 -9.54
C SER A 114 -17.92 19.33 -9.70
N ALA A 115 -18.54 18.61 -10.63
CA ALA A 115 -18.08 17.26 -10.99
C ALA A 115 -16.61 17.27 -11.43
N GLU A 116 -16.20 18.32 -12.16
CA GLU A 116 -14.84 18.49 -12.66
C GLU A 116 -13.84 18.77 -11.54
N GLU A 117 -14.18 19.60 -10.56
CA GLU A 117 -13.30 19.81 -9.39
C GLU A 117 -13.16 18.54 -8.54
N HIS A 118 -14.24 17.76 -8.39
CA HIS A 118 -14.18 16.45 -7.75
C HIS A 118 -13.30 15.46 -8.53
N TYR A 119 -13.39 15.47 -9.86
CA TYR A 119 -12.52 14.68 -10.73
C TYR A 119 -11.04 15.07 -10.57
N GLN A 120 -10.72 16.37 -10.66
CA GLN A 120 -9.36 16.89 -10.52
C GLN A 120 -8.77 16.56 -9.15
N ARG A 121 -9.55 16.71 -8.08
CA ARG A 121 -9.17 16.28 -6.74
C ARG A 121 -8.91 14.77 -6.70
N GLY A 122 -9.78 13.96 -7.31
CA GLY A 122 -9.62 12.52 -7.41
C GLY A 122 -8.29 12.12 -8.05
N VAL A 123 -7.98 12.69 -9.22
CA VAL A 123 -6.72 12.48 -9.94
C VAL A 123 -5.52 12.95 -9.10
N ALA A 124 -5.62 14.11 -8.45
CA ALA A 124 -4.56 14.61 -7.57
C ALA A 124 -4.28 13.63 -6.41
N MET A 125 -5.32 13.05 -5.81
CA MET A 125 -5.20 12.05 -4.75
C MET A 125 -4.61 10.73 -5.26
N MET A 126 -4.94 10.30 -6.49
CA MET A 126 -4.31 9.15 -7.13
C MET A 126 -2.79 9.36 -7.28
N ASN A 127 -2.38 10.54 -7.77
CA ASN A 127 -0.97 10.85 -7.99
C ASN A 127 -0.11 10.80 -6.71
N ILE A 128 -0.72 11.04 -5.55
CA ILE A 128 -0.03 10.97 -4.24
C ILE A 128 -0.33 9.67 -3.46
N GLY A 129 -1.01 8.70 -4.08
CA GLY A 129 -1.30 7.39 -3.50
C GLY A 129 -2.39 7.38 -2.41
N ARG A 130 -3.22 8.42 -2.32
CA ARG A 130 -4.35 8.49 -1.37
C ARG A 130 -5.60 7.90 -2.00
N TRP A 131 -5.61 6.56 -2.16
CA TRP A 131 -6.65 5.85 -2.93
C TRP A 131 -8.06 6.00 -2.38
N ASP A 132 -8.24 5.96 -1.05
CA ASP A 132 -9.56 6.11 -0.41
C ASP A 132 -10.19 7.47 -0.76
N GLU A 133 -9.40 8.55 -0.70
CA GLU A 133 -9.86 9.91 -1.01
C GLU A 133 -10.02 10.15 -2.51
N ALA A 134 -9.20 9.49 -3.33
CA ALA A 134 -9.37 9.45 -4.77
C ALA A 134 -10.74 8.84 -5.11
N ARG A 135 -11.05 7.67 -4.53
CA ARG A 135 -12.33 6.99 -4.70
C ARG A 135 -13.49 7.88 -4.29
N GLU A 136 -13.44 8.46 -3.08
CA GLU A 136 -14.49 9.34 -2.59
C GLU A 136 -14.75 10.52 -3.54
N SER A 137 -13.67 11.15 -4.03
CA SER A 137 -13.76 12.31 -4.91
C SER A 137 -14.32 11.92 -6.28
N LEU A 138 -13.82 10.82 -6.88
CA LEU A 138 -14.30 10.33 -8.16
C LEU A 138 -15.75 9.81 -8.09
N ASP A 139 -16.17 9.21 -6.96
CA ASP A 139 -17.55 8.81 -6.75
C ASP A 139 -18.50 10.00 -6.67
N LYS A 140 -18.08 11.10 -6.03
CA LYS A 140 -18.82 12.37 -6.05
C LYS A 140 -18.89 12.95 -7.46
N ALA A 141 -17.78 12.92 -8.22
CA ALA A 141 -17.77 13.33 -9.62
C ALA A 141 -18.76 12.51 -10.47
N ARG A 142 -18.76 11.18 -10.30
CA ARG A 142 -19.65 10.25 -11.00
C ARG A 142 -21.12 10.52 -10.67
N LYS A 143 -21.43 10.78 -9.40
CA LYS A 143 -22.80 11.14 -8.98
C LYS A 143 -23.26 12.45 -9.60
N ALA A 144 -22.38 13.45 -9.67
CA ALA A 144 -22.68 14.76 -10.24
C ALA A 144 -22.76 14.75 -11.78
N ALA A 145 -21.96 13.91 -12.45
CA ALA A 145 -21.95 13.76 -13.89
C ALA A 145 -21.88 12.27 -14.32
N PRO A 146 -23.01 11.53 -14.28
CA PRO A 146 -23.01 10.08 -14.52
C PRO A 146 -22.58 9.64 -15.93
N LYS A 147 -22.60 10.56 -16.90
CA LYS A 147 -22.22 10.32 -18.31
C LYS A 147 -20.84 10.91 -18.67
N ALA A 148 -20.07 11.36 -17.69
CA ALA A 148 -18.71 11.84 -17.92
C ALA A 148 -17.76 10.64 -18.12
N ASP A 149 -17.34 10.40 -19.35
CA ASP A 149 -16.51 9.25 -19.70
C ASP A 149 -15.14 9.30 -19.00
N HIS A 150 -14.54 10.47 -18.85
CA HIS A 150 -13.27 10.68 -18.16
C HIS A 150 -13.34 10.31 -16.67
N VAL A 151 -14.50 10.47 -16.03
CA VAL A 151 -14.68 10.07 -14.63
C VAL A 151 -14.70 8.54 -14.49
N HIS A 152 -15.42 7.84 -15.37
CA HIS A 152 -15.41 6.37 -15.40
C HIS A 152 -14.01 5.84 -15.75
N TYR A 153 -13.31 6.49 -16.67
CA TYR A 153 -11.93 6.14 -17.01
C TYR A 153 -10.98 6.28 -15.81
N ALA A 154 -11.06 7.39 -15.05
CA ALA A 154 -10.25 7.57 -13.84
C ALA A 154 -10.61 6.58 -12.74
N LEU A 155 -11.89 6.22 -12.58
CA LEU A 155 -12.31 5.16 -11.66
C LEU A 155 -11.71 3.81 -12.05
N ALA A 156 -11.68 3.49 -13.35
CA ALA A 156 -11.07 2.27 -13.86
C ALA A 156 -9.56 2.21 -13.60
N ALA A 157 -8.86 3.32 -13.84
CA ALA A 157 -7.44 3.45 -13.54
C ALA A 157 -7.18 3.30 -12.03
N LEU A 158 -7.99 3.93 -11.18
CA LEU A 158 -7.92 3.78 -9.72
C LEU A 158 -8.12 2.33 -9.28
N ASP A 159 -9.15 1.65 -9.81
CA ASP A 159 -9.44 0.26 -9.47
C ASP A 159 -8.28 -0.65 -9.86
N CYS A 160 -7.66 -0.40 -11.02
CA CYS A 160 -6.47 -1.11 -11.47
C CYS A 160 -5.27 -0.87 -10.54
N LEU A 161 -5.02 0.37 -10.13
CA LEU A 161 -3.96 0.72 -9.16
C LEU A 161 -4.18 0.10 -7.77
N THR A 162 -5.44 -0.18 -7.40
CA THR A 162 -5.80 -0.84 -6.13
C THR A 162 -6.00 -2.35 -6.24
N GLY A 163 -5.78 -2.94 -7.42
CA GLY A 163 -5.87 -4.39 -7.64
C GLY A 163 -7.29 -4.95 -7.79
N GLU A 164 -8.28 -4.09 -8.02
CA GLU A 164 -9.70 -4.45 -8.13
C GLU A 164 -10.06 -4.68 -9.61
N ALA A 165 -9.63 -5.81 -10.18
CA ALA A 165 -9.68 -6.08 -11.63
C ALA A 165 -11.09 -5.99 -12.24
N ASP A 166 -12.09 -6.57 -11.57
CA ASP A 166 -13.46 -6.63 -12.08
C ASP A 166 -14.09 -5.24 -12.16
N SER A 167 -13.94 -4.43 -11.10
CA SER A 167 -14.40 -3.03 -11.09
C SER A 167 -13.68 -2.17 -12.12
N ALA A 168 -12.39 -2.41 -12.32
CA ALA A 168 -11.61 -1.71 -13.35
C ALA A 168 -12.16 -1.97 -14.75
N LEU A 169 -12.46 -3.23 -15.09
CA LEU A 169 -13.03 -3.60 -16.38
C LEU A 169 -14.44 -3.03 -16.59
N GLU A 170 -15.29 -3.06 -15.57
CA GLU A 170 -16.64 -2.49 -15.62
C GLU A 170 -16.61 -0.97 -15.88
N ASN A 171 -15.79 -0.23 -15.13
CA ASN A 171 -15.66 1.21 -15.30
C ASN A 171 -15.02 1.57 -16.65
N LEU A 172 -14.02 0.82 -17.10
CA LEU A 172 -13.40 1.05 -18.41
C LEU A 172 -14.40 0.77 -19.55
N LYS A 173 -15.22 -0.27 -19.42
CA LYS A 173 -16.28 -0.58 -20.39
C LYS A 173 -17.29 0.56 -20.48
N MET A 174 -17.71 1.12 -19.36
CA MET A 174 -18.58 2.29 -19.34
C MET A 174 -17.93 3.50 -20.02
N ALA A 175 -16.65 3.79 -19.72
CA ALA A 175 -15.92 4.87 -20.35
C ALA A 175 -15.84 4.72 -21.89
N ILE A 176 -15.61 3.49 -22.38
CA ILE A 176 -15.56 3.18 -23.81
C ILE A 176 -16.93 3.28 -24.47
N GLN A 177 -17.99 2.86 -23.78
CA GLN A 177 -19.37 3.00 -24.27
C GLN A 177 -19.79 4.47 -24.41
N LEU A 178 -19.37 5.32 -23.48
CA LEU A 178 -19.62 6.76 -23.53
C LEU A 178 -18.76 7.45 -24.60
N ARG A 179 -17.49 7.04 -24.74
CA ARG A 179 -16.57 7.56 -25.75
C ARG A 179 -15.59 6.48 -26.22
N ALA A 180 -15.77 6.02 -27.47
CA ALA A 180 -14.98 4.93 -28.04
C ALA A 180 -13.46 5.20 -28.09
N GLU A 181 -13.05 6.48 -28.15
CA GLU A 181 -11.65 6.90 -28.17
C GLU A 181 -10.88 6.45 -26.91
N ASN A 182 -11.57 6.20 -25.79
CA ASN A 182 -10.98 5.69 -24.56
C ASN A 182 -10.26 4.34 -24.76
N ARG A 183 -10.60 3.56 -25.80
CA ARG A 183 -9.82 2.36 -26.18
C ARG A 183 -8.37 2.71 -26.52
N TYR A 184 -8.14 3.79 -27.29
CA TYR A 184 -6.79 4.19 -27.69
C TYR A 184 -5.97 4.72 -26.50
N HIS A 185 -6.63 5.40 -25.56
CA HIS A 185 -6.01 5.85 -24.33
C HIS A 185 -5.59 4.66 -23.47
N ALA A 186 -6.51 3.74 -23.16
CA ALA A 186 -6.25 2.60 -22.28
C ALA A 186 -5.17 1.64 -22.81
N ARG A 187 -5.03 1.48 -24.13
CA ARG A 187 -3.95 0.66 -24.74
C ARG A 187 -2.54 1.10 -24.35
N ASN A 188 -2.34 2.41 -24.18
CA ASN A 188 -1.02 3.00 -23.96
C ASN A 188 -0.83 3.54 -22.54
N ASP A 189 -1.81 3.31 -21.67
CA ASP A 189 -1.85 3.86 -20.34
C ASP A 189 -1.40 2.80 -19.34
N GLU A 190 -0.20 3.00 -18.78
CA GLU A 190 0.41 2.05 -17.86
C GLU A 190 -0.29 2.06 -16.48
N ASP A 191 -1.32 2.89 -16.24
CA ASP A 191 -2.25 2.72 -15.10
C ASP A 191 -3.02 1.39 -15.23
N PHE A 192 -3.23 0.90 -16.46
CA PHE A 192 -3.86 -0.39 -16.74
C PHE A 192 -2.87 -1.56 -16.80
N ALA A 193 -1.63 -1.39 -16.35
CA ALA A 193 -0.60 -2.44 -16.42
C ALA A 193 -1.05 -3.75 -15.74
N PHE A 194 -1.80 -3.67 -14.64
CA PHE A 194 -2.32 -4.83 -13.91
C PHE A 194 -3.38 -5.62 -14.70
N LEU A 195 -4.00 -5.04 -15.74
CA LEU A 195 -4.97 -5.74 -16.61
C LEU A 195 -4.36 -6.26 -17.91
N GLN A 196 -3.08 -6.00 -18.21
CA GLN A 196 -2.49 -6.33 -19.52
C GLN A 196 -2.53 -7.83 -19.83
N GLU A 197 -2.46 -8.69 -18.81
CA GLU A 197 -2.53 -10.14 -18.95
C GLU A 197 -3.97 -10.68 -18.88
N ASP A 198 -4.97 -9.84 -18.61
CA ASP A 198 -6.39 -10.24 -18.58
C ASP A 198 -6.96 -10.27 -20.01
N PRO A 199 -7.43 -11.44 -20.51
CA PRO A 199 -8.02 -11.53 -21.86
C PRO A 199 -9.22 -10.60 -22.06
N ARG A 200 -10.00 -10.35 -20.99
CA ARG A 200 -11.18 -9.46 -21.02
C ARG A 200 -10.78 -8.02 -21.33
N PHE A 201 -9.61 -7.59 -20.86
CA PHE A 201 -9.06 -6.27 -21.17
C PHE A 201 -8.70 -6.18 -22.65
N THR A 202 -8.06 -7.22 -23.21
CA THR A 202 -7.73 -7.28 -24.63
C THR A 202 -8.98 -7.20 -25.51
N GLU A 203 -10.01 -8.00 -25.21
CA GLU A 203 -11.31 -7.97 -25.93
C GLU A 203 -11.97 -6.58 -25.84
N LEU A 204 -11.90 -5.96 -24.65
CA LEU A 204 -12.43 -4.61 -24.44
C LEU A 204 -11.68 -3.53 -25.22
N LEU A 205 -10.42 -3.74 -25.59
CA LEU A 205 -9.63 -2.80 -26.38
C LEU A 205 -9.69 -3.08 -27.88
N TYR A 206 -9.85 -4.34 -28.29
CA TYR A 206 -9.87 -4.79 -29.68
C TYR A 206 -11.14 -5.62 -29.90
N PRO A 207 -12.29 -4.97 -30.14
CA PRO A 207 -13.49 -5.74 -30.43
C PRO A 207 -13.26 -6.41 -31.80
N GLU A 208 -13.54 -7.70 -31.92
CA GLU A 208 -13.64 -8.36 -33.21
C GLU A 208 -14.48 -7.45 -34.13
N LYS A 209 -13.97 -7.11 -35.31
CA LYS A 209 -14.77 -6.37 -36.28
C LYS A 209 -15.94 -7.27 -36.64
N ASP A 210 -17.14 -6.92 -36.20
CA ASP A 210 -18.36 -7.54 -36.70
C ASP A 210 -18.32 -7.57 -38.24
N GLY A 211 -18.27 -8.79 -38.78
CA GLY A 211 -18.41 -9.22 -40.17
C GLY A 211 -18.60 -8.16 -41.26
N LEU A 212 -17.51 -7.53 -41.70
CA LEU A 212 -17.40 -7.09 -43.10
C LEU A 212 -16.90 -8.27 -43.94
N ALA A 213 -17.70 -9.32 -44.01
CA ALA A 213 -17.69 -10.25 -45.14
C ALA A 213 -18.75 -9.73 -46.11
N GLY A 214 -18.27 -9.13 -47.20
CA GLY A 214 -19.10 -8.69 -48.33
C GLY A 214 -19.62 -9.85 -49.18
#